data_AF-A0A7K1FRP2-F1
#
_entry.id   AF-A0A7K1FRP2-F1
#
_cell.length_a   1.000
_cell.length_b   1.000
_cell.length_c   1.000
_cell.angle_alpha   90.00
_cell.angle_beta   90.00
_cell.angle_gamma   90.00
#
_symmetry.space_group_name_H-M   'P 1'
#
loop_
_entity.id
_entity.type
_entity.pdbx_description
1 polymer ?
#
loop_
_entity_poly.entity_id
_entity_poly.type
_entity_poly.pdbx_seq_one_letter_code
_entity_poly.pdbx_strand_id
1 'polypeptide(L)' 'MTLSIDLPEQALARLRAEAHRRGISVDDVVAELASQLPPERGDVRRRRLAFVGAGASKNGITHQVDEALAAGFGRD' A
#
# COMPACT_ATOMS: atom_id res chain seq x y z
N MET A 1 -24.14 -2.65 4.99
CA MET A 1 -24.88 -2.96 3.75
C MET A 1 -24.49 -4.36 3.33
N THR A 2 -25.42 -5.16 2.79
CA THR A 2 -25.19 -6.55 2.39
C THR A 2 -25.25 -6.66 0.87
N LEU A 3 -24.23 -7.25 0.25
CA LEU A 3 -24.14 -7.52 -1.18
C LEU A 3 -24.00 -9.03 -1.36
N SER A 4 -24.81 -9.62 -2.24
CA SER A 4 -24.66 -11.02 -2.64
C SER A 4 -24.04 -11.07 -4.03
N ILE A 5 -22.92 -11.78 -4.15
CA ILE A 5 -22.22 -12.01 -5.43
C ILE A 5 -22.18 -13.51 -5.71
N ASP A 6 -22.44 -13.88 -6.95
CA ASP A 6 -22.21 -15.24 -7.40
C ASP A 6 -20.75 -15.40 -7.83
N LEU A 7 -20.09 -16.44 -7.35
CA LEU A 7 -18.66 -16.68 -7.57
C LEU A 7 -18.45 -18.10 -8.07
N PRO A 8 -17.61 -18.30 -9.11
CA PRO A 8 -17.16 -19.63 -9.47
C PRO A 8 -16.53 -20.33 -8.26
N GLU A 9 -16.78 -21.64 -8.12
CA GLU A 9 -16.34 -22.42 -6.96
C GLU A 9 -14.83 -22.30 -6.71
N GLN A 10 -14.03 -22.28 -7.79
CA GLN A 10 -12.58 -22.10 -7.70
C GLN A 10 -12.19 -20.75 -7.08
N ALA A 11 -12.91 -19.66 -7.40
CA ALA A 11 -12.64 -18.35 -6.84
C ALA A 11 -12.96 -18.32 -5.34
N LEU A 12 -14.11 -18.89 -4.95
CA LEU A 12 -14.51 -19.01 -3.54
C LEU A 12 -13.50 -19.83 -2.73
N ALA A 13 -13.01 -20.96 -3.29
CA ALA A 13 -12.00 -21.79 -2.64
C ALA A 13 -10.70 -21.02 -2.38
N ARG A 14 -10.23 -20.21 -3.34
CA ARG A 14 -9.03 -19.37 -3.19
C ARG A 14 -9.20 -18.29 -2.12
N LEU A 15 -10.36 -17.63 -2.08
CA LEU A 15 -10.66 -16.63 -1.04
C LEU A 15 -10.68 -17.25 0.37
N ARG A 16 -11.30 -18.42 0.52
CA ARG A 16 -11.32 -19.15 1.80
C ARG A 16 -9.93 -19.59 2.25
N ALA A 17 -9.10 -20.10 1.34
CA ALA A 17 -7.73 -20.47 1.64
C ALA A 17 -6.90 -19.27 2.10
N GLU A 18 -7.09 -18.11 1.46
CA GLU A 18 -6.40 -16.87 1.83
C GLU A 18 -6.83 -16.35 3.20
N ALA A 19 -8.15 -16.32 3.45
CA ALA A 19 -8.72 -15.96 4.74
C ALA A 19 -8.16 -16.85 5.85
N HIS A 20 -8.12 -18.18 5.63
CA HIS A 20 -7.56 -19.13 6.57
C HIS A 20 -6.06 -18.90 6.82
N ARG A 21 -5.28 -18.68 5.76
CA ARG A 21 -3.83 -18.42 5.87
C ARG A 21 -3.53 -17.18 6.71
N ARG A 22 -4.36 -16.14 6.60
CA ARG A 22 -4.19 -14.87 7.31
C ARG A 22 -4.91 -14.81 8.66
N GLY A 23 -5.80 -15.76 8.95
CA GLY A 23 -6.64 -15.75 10.14
C GLY A 23 -7.67 -14.62 10.15
N ILE A 24 -8.14 -14.16 8.99
CA ILE A 24 -9.13 -13.09 8.84
C ILE A 24 -10.40 -13.61 8.15
N SER A 25 -11.45 -12.80 8.07
CA SER A 25 -12.70 -13.20 7.40
C SER A 25 -12.56 -13.14 5.87
N VAL A 26 -13.43 -13.86 5.16
CA VAL A 26 -13.51 -13.77 3.69
C VAL A 26 -13.92 -12.35 3.26
N ASP A 27 -14.77 -11.69 4.04
CA ASP A 27 -15.23 -10.33 3.76
C ASP A 27 -14.07 -9.32 3.83
N ASP A 28 -13.15 -9.48 4.78
CA ASP A 28 -11.95 -8.63 4.88
C ASP A 28 -11.03 -8.81 3.67
N VAL A 29 -10.83 -10.06 3.23
CA VAL A 29 -10.06 -10.34 2.00
C VAL A 29 -10.72 -9.67 0.79
N VAL A 30 -12.05 -9.76 0.66
CA VAL A 30 -12.80 -9.13 -0.43
C VAL A 30 -12.70 -7.61 -0.35
N ALA A 31 -12.79 -7.01 0.84
CA ALA A 31 -12.66 -5.57 1.04
C ALA A 31 -11.27 -5.07 0.65
N GLU A 32 -10.20 -5.78 1.03
CA GLU A 32 -8.83 -5.44 0.62
C GLU A 32 -8.65 -5.54 -0.89
N LEU A 33 -9.18 -6.58 -1.54
CA LEU A 33 -9.13 -6.71 -2.99
C LEU A 33 -9.93 -5.62 -3.69
N ALA A 34 -11.11 -5.27 -3.16
CA ALA A 34 -11.94 -4.19 -3.70
C ALA A 34 -11.22 -2.82 -3.61
N SER A 35 -10.43 -2.59 -2.56
CA SER A 35 -9.66 -1.35 -2.40
C SER A 35 -8.56 -1.17 -3.46
N GLN A 36 -8.17 -2.24 -4.15
CA GLN A 36 -7.19 -2.21 -5.24
C GLN A 36 -7.82 -1.94 -6.61
N LEU A 37 -9.16 -1.94 -6.71
CA LEU A 37 -9.84 -1.61 -7.96
C LEU A 37 -9.58 -0.15 -8.32
N PRO A 38 -9.60 0.19 -9.63
CA PRO A 38 -9.46 1.58 -10.05
C PRO A 38 -10.49 2.47 -9.32
N PRO A 39 -10.10 3.68 -8.90
CA PRO A 39 -11.04 4.60 -8.30
C PRO A 39 -12.18 4.88 -9.27
N GLU A 40 -13.36 5.15 -8.72
CA GLU A 40 -14.53 5.52 -9.50
C GLU A 40 -14.16 6.69 -10.44
N ARG A 41 -14.58 6.61 -11.72
CA ARG A 41 -14.23 7.60 -12.74
C ARG A 41 -14.73 8.99 -12.30
N GLY A 42 -13.84 9.75 -11.68
CA GLY A 42 -14.15 11.02 -11.03
C GLY A 42 -13.05 11.47 -10.08
N ASP A 43 -12.28 10.54 -9.51
CA ASP A 43 -11.10 10.88 -8.72
C ASP A 43 -9.90 11.12 -9.65
N VAL A 44 -9.83 12.33 -10.22
CA VAL A 44 -8.66 12.80 -10.97
C VAL A 44 -7.51 12.92 -9.97
N ARG A 45 -6.81 11.80 -9.75
CA ARG A 45 -5.65 11.73 -8.87
C ARG A 45 -4.66 12.79 -9.32
N ARG A 46 -4.55 13.90 -8.57
CA ARG A 46 -3.48 14.88 -8.75
C ARG A 46 -2.19 14.07 -8.81
N ARG A 47 -1.47 14.17 -9.93
CA ARG A 47 -0.24 13.41 -10.19
C ARG A 47 0.66 13.62 -8.97
N ARG A 48 0.81 12.58 -8.14
CA ARG A 48 1.64 12.67 -6.95
C ARG A 48 3.06 12.75 -7.47
N LEU A 49 3.63 13.95 -7.45
CA LEU A 49 5.00 14.17 -7.87
C LEU A 49 5.87 13.27 -6.99
N ALA A 50 6.45 12.24 -7.59
CA ALA A 50 7.45 11.43 -6.93
C ALA A 50 8.79 12.17 -7.06
N PHE A 51 9.49 12.36 -5.95
CA PHE A 51 10.84 12.87 -5.93
C PHE A 51 11.81 11.80 -6.44
N VAL A 52 11.71 11.43 -7.72
CA VAL A 52 12.69 10.57 -8.37
C VAL A 52 13.95 11.39 -8.58
N GLY A 53 15.07 10.98 -7.97
CA GLY A 53 16.37 11.65 -8.11
C GLY A 53 16.72 12.66 -7.02
N ALA A 54 15.86 12.89 -6.02
CA ALA A 54 16.24 13.65 -4.83
C ALA A 54 17.19 12.80 -3.97
N GLY A 55 18.47 13.19 -3.93
CA GLY A 55 19.50 12.51 -3.14
C GLY A 55 20.69 11.97 -3.94
N ALA A 56 20.59 11.83 -5.26
CA ALA A 56 21.71 11.33 -6.09
C ALA A 56 22.81 12.39 -6.36
N SER A 57 22.64 13.62 -5.85
CA SER A 57 23.64 14.69 -5.97
C SER A 57 24.78 14.47 -4.98
N LYS A 58 26.03 14.49 -5.47
CA LYS A 58 27.24 14.49 -4.64
C LYS A 58 27.56 15.85 -4.02
N ASN A 59 26.82 16.90 -4.41
CA ASN A 59 27.06 18.29 -3.98
C ASN A 59 26.22 18.69 -2.75
N GLY A 60 25.59 17.74 -2.06
CA GLY A 60 24.76 17.99 -0.88
C GLY A 60 25.02 16.96 0.23
N ILE A 61 24.32 17.12 1.35
CA ILE A 61 24.53 16.31 2.57
C ILE A 61 24.06 14.85 2.47
N THR A 62 23.57 14.39 1.30
CA THR A 62 23.02 13.04 1.15
C THR A 62 23.98 11.94 1.60
N HIS A 63 25.28 12.11 1.38
CA HIS A 63 26.31 11.14 1.77
C HIS A 63 26.67 11.20 3.27
N GLN A 64 26.18 12.22 3.99
CA GLN A 64 26.43 12.46 5.41
C GLN A 64 25.16 12.25 6.25
N VAL A 65 24.08 11.74 5.64
CA VAL A 65 22.78 11.56 6.33
C VAL A 65 22.92 10.63 7.53
N ASP A 66 23.65 9.52 7.38
CA ASP A 66 23.83 8.54 8.46
C ASP A 66 24.61 9.14 9.65
N GLU A 67 25.64 9.94 9.36
CA GLU A 67 26.42 10.64 10.39
C GLU A 67 25.60 11.71 11.10
N ALA A 68 24.82 12.50 10.34
CA ALA A 68 23.94 13.52 10.89
C ALA A 68 22.82 12.93 11.77
N LEU A 69 22.29 11.75 11.41
CA LEU A 69 21.33 11.02 12.22
C LEU A 69 21.97 10.47 13.50
N ALA A 70 23.17 9.89 13.39
CA ALA A 70 23.92 9.37 14.53
C ALA A 70 24.31 10.47 15.54
N ALA A 71 24.52 11.71 15.08
CA ALA A 71 24.84 12.87 15.91
C ALA A 71 23.71 13.30 16.87
N GLY A 72 22.53 12.66 16.80
CA GLY A 72 21.43 12.91 17.73
C GLY A 72 20.31 13.76 17.13
N PHE A 73 19.92 13.44 15.90
CA PHE A 73 18.75 14.04 15.27
C PHE A 73 17.52 13.97 16.19
N GLY A 74 16.92 15.12 16.49
CA GLY A 74 15.71 15.21 17.33
C GLY A 74 15.96 15.18 18.85
N ARG A 75 17.19 15.43 19.33
CA ARG A 75 17.44 15.74 20.74
C ARG A 75 17.26 17.24 20.98
N ASP A 76 16.03 17.63 21.30
CA ASP A 76 15.63 18.75 22.16
C ASP A 76 14.32 18.36 22.84
#